data_AF-A0A0N4W0F7-F1
#
_entry.id   AF-A0A0N4W0F7-F1
#
_cell.length_a   1.000
_cell.length_b   1.000
_cell.length_c   1.000
_cell.angle_alpha   90.00
_cell.angle_beta   90.00
_cell.angle_gamma   90.00
#
_symmetry.space_group_name_H-M   'P 1'
#
loop_
_entity.id
_entity.type
_entity.pdbx_description
1 polymer ?
#
loop_
_entity_poly.entity_id
_entity_poly.type
_entity_poly.pdbx_seq_one_letter_code
_entity_poly.pdbx_strand_id
1 'polypeptide(L)'
;MAVCSYDTHEEDPYDDDYLLCFGLFTITTAAKFFSCYFFVICLLVSGLNFLAFGFDHTWFSIFCVLFTVYSISTLYGVFLEKKLFLLPFICIQGLFTVIVSLLTLALSVIGVATNAIQKHHEDSQQLRDLYYQYNLDPDDEITQTIAAWSVLVVLLSILGISSFSWWVIYQTYRIYASRDRIDRTGYCQGVPTTEHL
;
A
#
# COMPACT_ATOMS: atom_id res chain seq x y z
N MET A 1 53.70 0.31 -39.27
CA MET A 1 52.55 -0.55 -39.60
C MET A 1 51.57 -0.44 -38.46
N ALA A 2 50.44 0.22 -38.72
CA ALA A 2 49.29 0.27 -37.84
C ALA A 2 48.49 -1.03 -37.97
N VAL A 3 47.95 -1.54 -36.85
CA VAL A 3 46.53 -1.91 -36.66
C VAL A 3 46.29 -1.97 -35.14
N CYS A 4 45.72 -0.91 -34.57
CA CYS A 4 44.90 -1.04 -33.35
C CYS A 4 43.47 -1.21 -33.83
N SER A 5 42.86 -2.35 -33.56
CA SER A 5 41.42 -2.53 -33.75
C SER A 5 40.69 -1.66 -32.73
N TYR A 6 39.81 -0.80 -33.24
CA TYR A 6 38.73 -0.23 -32.45
C TYR A 6 37.82 -1.36 -32.01
N ASP A 7 37.73 -1.59 -30.71
CA ASP A 7 36.54 -2.18 -30.09
C ASP A 7 35.91 -1.11 -29.22
N THR A 8 34.96 -0.39 -29.81
CA THR A 8 34.09 0.58 -29.16
C THR A 8 32.95 -0.17 -28.49
N HIS A 9 33.01 -0.26 -27.16
CA HIS A 9 31.84 -0.24 -26.28
C HIS A 9 32.36 0.03 -24.85
N GLU A 10 32.75 1.28 -24.59
CA GLU A 10 32.68 1.80 -23.23
C GLU A 10 31.18 1.97 -22.93
N GLU A 11 30.58 0.98 -22.27
CA GLU A 11 29.32 1.17 -21.56
C GLU A 11 29.58 2.26 -20.50
N ASP A 12 28.94 3.42 -20.70
CA ASP A 12 29.17 4.62 -19.91
C ASP A 12 28.69 4.36 -18.46
N PRO A 13 29.59 4.28 -17.46
CA PRO A 13 29.22 3.93 -16.08
C PRO A 13 28.29 4.96 -15.43
N TYR A 14 28.12 6.12 -16.07
CA TYR A 14 27.22 7.19 -15.63
C TYR A 14 25.74 6.92 -15.92
N ASP A 15 25.40 6.13 -16.94
CA ASP A 15 23.99 5.85 -17.27
C ASP A 15 23.36 4.90 -16.23
N ASP A 16 24.11 3.91 -15.78
CA ASP A 16 23.68 2.98 -14.72
C ASP A 16 23.51 3.69 -13.38
N ASP A 17 24.42 4.61 -13.02
CA ASP A 17 24.31 5.41 -11.80
C ASP A 17 23.15 6.41 -11.86
N TYR A 18 22.85 6.97 -13.04
CA TYR A 18 21.72 7.87 -13.25
C TYR A 18 20.38 7.11 -13.16
N LEU A 19 20.27 5.94 -13.79
CA LEU A 19 19.11 5.03 -13.69
C LEU A 19 18.89 4.56 -12.25
N LEU A 20 19.98 4.23 -11.53
CA LEU A 20 19.94 3.86 -10.13
C LEU A 20 19.46 5.02 -9.24
N CYS A 21 19.97 6.23 -9.46
CA CYS A 21 19.56 7.44 -8.75
C CYS A 21 18.09 7.82 -9.04
N PHE A 22 17.64 7.67 -10.28
CA PHE A 22 16.25 7.93 -10.67
C PHE A 22 15.28 6.93 -10.03
N GLY A 23 15.67 5.65 -9.98
CA GLY A 23 14.94 4.61 -9.24
C GLY A 23 14.85 4.94 -7.74
N LEU A 24 15.94 5.41 -7.15
CA LEU A 24 16.01 5.81 -5.74
C LEU A 24 15.15 7.04 -5.44
N PHE A 25 15.13 8.02 -6.34
CA PHE A 25 14.27 9.20 -6.27
C PHE A 25 12.78 8.82 -6.40
N THR A 26 12.45 7.90 -7.30
CA THR A 26 11.08 7.43 -7.51
C THR A 26 10.56 6.68 -6.28
N ILE A 27 11.38 5.80 -5.70
CA ILE A 27 11.00 5.03 -4.50
C ILE A 27 10.81 5.94 -3.30
N THR A 28 11.72 6.89 -3.05
CA THR A 28 11.61 7.83 -1.92
C THR A 28 10.44 8.80 -2.08
N THR A 29 10.17 9.27 -3.30
CA THR A 29 9.00 10.10 -3.61
C THR A 29 7.70 9.32 -3.42
N ALA A 30 7.63 8.08 -3.92
CA ALA A 30 6.48 7.19 -3.71
C ALA A 30 6.26 6.92 -2.22
N ALA A 31 7.32 6.73 -1.43
CA ALA A 31 7.23 6.53 0.02
C ALA A 31 6.62 7.74 0.73
N LYS A 32 7.01 8.96 0.34
CA LYS A 32 6.40 10.21 0.85
C LYS A 32 4.94 10.33 0.47
N PHE A 33 4.59 9.97 -0.77
CA PHE A 33 3.19 9.94 -1.21
C PHE A 33 2.36 8.97 -0.37
N PHE A 34 2.82 7.73 -0.19
CA PHE A 34 2.10 6.72 0.60
C PHE A 34 1.99 7.09 2.07
N SER A 35 3.04 7.66 2.68
CA SER A 35 2.98 8.07 4.09
C SER A 35 1.95 9.19 4.30
N CYS A 36 1.90 10.18 3.40
CA CYS A 36 0.86 11.20 3.42
C CYS A 36 -0.54 10.61 3.16
N TYR A 37 -0.67 9.70 2.19
CA TYR A 37 -1.94 9.02 1.89
C TYR A 37 -2.49 8.30 3.12
N PHE A 38 -1.68 7.45 3.79
CA PHE A 38 -2.11 6.75 5.00
C PHE A 38 -2.42 7.68 6.16
N PHE A 39 -1.71 8.81 6.27
CA PHE A 39 -2.00 9.81 7.28
C PHE A 39 -3.36 10.49 7.04
N VAL A 40 -3.67 10.89 5.80
CA VAL A 40 -4.97 11.49 5.44
C VAL A 40 -6.11 10.50 5.66
N ILE A 41 -5.96 9.24 5.21
CA ILE A 41 -6.96 8.19 5.44
C ILE A 41 -7.17 7.97 6.94
N CYS A 42 -6.09 7.97 7.74
CA CYS A 42 -6.19 7.87 9.19
C CYS A 42 -7.00 9.01 9.81
N LEU A 43 -6.75 10.26 9.40
CA LEU A 43 -7.51 11.42 9.88
C LEU A 43 -8.99 11.34 9.48
N LEU A 44 -9.29 10.90 8.24
CA LEU A 44 -10.66 10.72 7.77
C LEU A 44 -11.39 9.64 8.57
N VAL A 45 -10.78 8.47 8.77
CA VAL A 45 -11.38 7.37 9.54
C VAL A 45 -11.61 7.79 10.99
N SER A 46 -10.60 8.40 11.63
CA SER A 46 -10.72 8.89 13.01
C SER A 46 -11.75 10.00 13.15
N GLY A 47 -11.83 10.93 12.19
CA GLY A 47 -12.80 12.02 12.18
C GLY A 47 -14.24 11.54 11.97
N LEU A 48 -14.46 10.65 10.99
CA LEU A 48 -15.77 10.04 10.76
C LEU A 48 -16.24 9.22 11.96
N ASN A 49 -15.32 8.49 12.59
CA ASN A 49 -15.63 7.74 13.81
C ASN A 49 -16.08 8.67 14.94
N PHE A 50 -15.34 9.77 15.16
CA PHE A 50 -15.72 10.76 16.17
C PHE A 50 -17.09 11.39 15.90
N LEU A 51 -17.41 11.68 14.63
CA LEU A 51 -18.72 12.22 14.24
C LEU A 51 -19.86 11.22 14.41
N ALA A 52 -19.63 9.94 14.10
CA ALA A 52 -20.67 8.92 14.12
C ALA A 52 -20.97 8.39 15.53
N PHE A 53 -19.94 8.24 16.36
CA PHE A 53 -20.02 7.50 17.63
C PHE A 53 -19.72 8.36 18.88
N GLY A 54 -19.24 9.59 18.71
CA GLY A 54 -18.88 10.47 19.82
C GLY A 54 -17.83 9.87 20.76
N PHE A 55 -17.84 10.28 22.03
CA PHE A 55 -16.94 9.76 23.08
C PHE A 55 -17.45 8.47 23.74
N ASP A 56 -18.65 8.00 23.39
CA ASP A 56 -19.34 6.95 24.15
C ASP A 56 -18.72 5.55 23.93
N HIS A 57 -17.94 5.36 22.86
CA HIS A 57 -17.25 4.10 22.56
C HIS A 57 -15.74 4.21 22.77
N THR A 58 -15.31 4.10 24.05
CA THR A 58 -13.91 4.21 24.49
C THR A 58 -12.96 3.25 23.78
N TRP A 59 -13.38 2.01 23.49
CA TRP A 59 -12.54 1.01 22.78
C TRP A 59 -12.19 1.43 21.35
N PHE A 60 -13.15 1.94 20.59
CA PHE A 60 -12.92 2.42 19.22
C PHE A 60 -12.08 3.70 19.22
N SER A 61 -12.26 4.57 20.22
CA SER A 61 -11.42 5.75 20.40
C SER A 61 -9.95 5.38 20.64
N ILE A 62 -9.67 4.35 21.45
CA ILE A 62 -8.31 3.86 21.70
C ILE A 62 -7.68 3.35 20.39
N PHE A 63 -8.44 2.59 19.60
CA PHE A 63 -7.96 2.09 18.31
C PHE A 63 -7.59 3.22 17.35
N CYS A 64 -8.42 4.26 17.24
CA CYS A 64 -8.12 5.44 16.41
C CYS A 64 -6.85 6.17 16.86
N VAL A 65 -6.63 6.30 18.17
CA VAL A 65 -5.41 6.92 18.71
C VAL A 65 -4.18 6.08 18.34
N LEU A 66 -4.22 4.76 18.54
CA LEU A 66 -3.13 3.86 18.17
C LEU A 66 -2.84 3.90 16.66
N PHE A 67 -3.89 3.94 15.84
CA PHE A 67 -3.76 4.07 14.39
C PHE A 67 -3.15 5.41 13.99
N THR A 68 -3.49 6.49 14.69
CA THR A 68 -2.91 7.82 14.46
C THR A 68 -1.42 7.83 14.82
N VAL A 69 -1.03 7.25 15.96
CA VAL A 69 0.38 7.11 16.35
C VAL A 69 1.15 6.28 15.32
N TYR A 70 0.56 5.20 14.83
CA TYR A 70 1.13 4.37 13.76
C TYR A 70 1.37 5.17 12.46
N SER A 71 0.39 5.94 12.01
CA SER A 71 0.53 6.77 10.81
C SER A 71 1.54 7.91 10.98
N ILE A 72 1.56 8.57 12.15
CA ILE A 72 2.55 9.61 12.47
C ILE A 72 3.96 9.02 12.53
N SER A 73 4.15 7.85 13.14
CA SER A 73 5.44 7.14 13.15
C SER A 73 5.94 6.90 11.73
N THR A 74 5.06 6.46 10.84
CA THR A 74 5.40 6.20 9.43
C THR A 74 5.81 7.49 8.71
N LEU A 75 5.05 8.57 8.90
CA LEU A 75 5.35 9.88 8.31
C LEU A 75 6.69 10.42 8.84
N TYR A 76 6.89 10.37 10.16
CA TYR A 76 8.14 10.77 10.80
C TYR A 76 9.34 9.96 10.28
N GLY A 77 9.19 8.63 10.15
CA GLY A 77 10.23 7.75 9.63
C GLY A 77 10.61 8.03 8.18
N VAL A 78 9.62 8.35 7.32
CA VAL A 78 9.88 8.67 5.91
C VAL A 78 10.52 10.05 5.76
N PHE A 79 9.98 11.09 6.40
CA PHE A 79 10.44 12.47 6.21
C PHE A 79 11.77 12.79 6.89
N LEU A 80 12.04 12.22 8.07
CA LEU A 80 13.31 12.42 8.77
C LEU A 80 14.34 11.32 8.50
N GLU A 81 14.05 10.48 7.50
CA GLU A 81 14.91 9.38 7.08
C GLU A 81 15.30 8.43 8.24
N LYS A 82 14.41 8.24 9.22
CA LYS A 82 14.67 7.41 10.41
C LYS A 82 14.11 6.00 10.25
N LYS A 83 14.99 5.03 9.93
CA LYS A 83 14.63 3.63 9.68
C LYS A 83 13.84 2.94 10.79
N LEU A 84 14.12 3.26 12.06
CA LEU A 84 13.45 2.61 13.21
C LEU A 84 11.94 2.86 13.24
N PHE A 85 11.51 4.04 12.78
CA PHE A 85 10.10 4.42 12.78
C PHE A 85 9.30 3.82 11.62
N LEU A 86 9.98 3.26 10.61
CA LEU A 86 9.38 2.52 9.49
C LEU A 86 9.09 1.05 9.84
N LEU A 87 9.81 0.49 10.81
CA LEU A 87 9.69 -0.90 11.21
C LEU A 87 8.26 -1.32 11.66
N PRO A 88 7.53 -0.54 12.49
CA PRO A 88 6.15 -0.90 12.84
C PRO A 88 5.24 -0.98 11.60
N PHE A 89 5.41 -0.08 10.63
CA PHE A 89 4.67 -0.12 9.37
C PHE A 89 4.96 -1.39 8.60
N ILE A 90 6.25 -1.74 8.41
CA ILE A 90 6.66 -2.92 7.66
C ILE A 90 6.11 -4.20 8.30
N CYS A 91 6.16 -4.32 9.63
CA CYS A 91 5.67 -5.50 10.33
C CYS A 91 4.14 -5.61 10.28
N ILE A 92 3.41 -4.55 10.65
CA ILE A 92 1.95 -4.59 10.75
C ILE A 92 1.32 -4.65 9.36
N GLN A 93 1.75 -3.79 8.44
CA GLN A 93 1.24 -3.78 7.06
C GLN A 93 1.60 -5.08 6.33
N GLY A 94 2.79 -5.64 6.59
CA GLY A 94 3.20 -6.92 6.01
C GLY A 94 2.38 -8.11 6.52
N LEU A 95 2.03 -8.10 7.81
CA LEU A 95 1.10 -9.10 8.35
C LEU A 95 -0.31 -8.93 7.74
N PHE A 96 -0.77 -7.69 7.61
CA PHE A 96 -2.06 -7.37 7.01
C PHE A 96 -2.13 -7.80 5.53
N THR A 97 -1.10 -7.55 4.73
CA THR A 97 -1.05 -8.01 3.32
C THR A 97 -1.13 -9.53 3.22
N VAL A 98 -0.42 -10.26 4.09
CA VAL A 98 -0.48 -11.74 4.11
C VAL A 98 -1.89 -12.23 4.45
N ILE A 99 -2.54 -11.65 5.47
CA ILE A 99 -3.91 -12.00 5.84
C ILE A 99 -4.88 -11.73 4.68
N VAL A 100 -4.83 -10.54 4.09
CA VAL A 100 -5.69 -10.17 2.94
C VAL A 100 -5.43 -11.08 1.74
N SER A 101 -4.18 -11.48 1.50
CA SER A 101 -3.83 -12.43 0.43
C SER A 101 -4.48 -13.80 0.67
N LEU A 102 -4.39 -14.32 1.89
CA LEU A 102 -5.01 -15.60 2.25
C LEU A 102 -6.54 -15.56 2.14
N LEU A 103 -7.16 -14.47 2.58
CA LEU A 103 -8.60 -14.26 2.46
C LEU A 103 -9.03 -14.16 0.99
N THR A 104 -8.30 -13.40 0.17
CA THR A 104 -8.59 -13.26 -1.26
C THR A 104 -8.45 -14.60 -1.98
N LEU A 105 -7.40 -15.37 -1.66
CA LEU A 105 -7.20 -16.71 -2.20
C LEU A 105 -8.34 -17.64 -1.79
N ALA A 106 -8.70 -17.68 -0.51
CA ALA A 106 -9.79 -18.51 -0.01
C ALA A 106 -11.12 -18.17 -0.70
N LEU A 107 -11.46 -16.88 -0.81
CA LEU A 107 -12.67 -16.43 -1.49
C LEU A 107 -12.65 -16.74 -2.99
N SER A 108 -11.50 -16.61 -3.66
CA SER A 108 -11.37 -16.99 -5.07
C SER A 108 -11.57 -18.48 -5.28
N VAL A 109 -11.02 -19.33 -4.39
CA VAL A 109 -11.18 -20.78 -4.47
C VAL A 109 -12.63 -21.17 -4.21
N ILE A 110 -13.27 -20.59 -3.19
CA ILE A 110 -14.69 -20.81 -2.91
C ILE A 110 -15.55 -20.36 -4.10
N GLY A 111 -15.28 -19.17 -4.66
CA GLY A 111 -16.04 -18.63 -5.79
C GLY A 111 -15.88 -19.42 -7.09
N VAL A 112 -14.72 -20.04 -7.32
CA VAL A 112 -14.47 -20.87 -8.52
C VAL A 112 -14.92 -22.32 -8.32
N ALA A 113 -14.71 -22.89 -7.12
CA ALA A 113 -14.94 -24.31 -6.85
C ALA A 113 -16.37 -24.62 -6.38
N THR A 114 -17.13 -23.63 -5.92
CA THR A 114 -18.46 -23.85 -5.34
C THR A 114 -19.47 -22.75 -5.70
N ASN A 115 -20.74 -23.12 -5.85
CA ASN A 115 -21.87 -22.17 -5.91
C ASN A 115 -22.19 -21.57 -4.52
N ALA A 116 -21.24 -21.54 -3.60
CA ALA A 116 -21.45 -21.04 -2.23
C ALA A 116 -21.82 -19.56 -2.21
N ILE A 117 -21.30 -18.77 -3.17
CA ILE A 117 -21.64 -17.35 -3.33
C ILE A 117 -23.09 -17.18 -3.80
N GLN A 118 -23.52 -18.01 -4.77
CA GLN A 118 -24.90 -18.04 -5.25
C GLN A 118 -25.87 -18.46 -4.13
N LYS A 119 -25.52 -19.50 -3.38
CA LYS A 119 -26.31 -19.94 -2.22
C LYS A 119 -26.39 -18.87 -1.13
N HIS A 120 -25.32 -18.12 -0.89
CA HIS A 120 -25.34 -16.99 0.04
C HIS A 120 -26.21 -15.83 -0.45
N HIS A 121 -26.26 -15.59 -1.77
CA HIS A 121 -27.17 -14.62 -2.38
C HIS A 121 -28.64 -15.03 -2.21
N GLU A 122 -28.93 -16.32 -2.33
CA GLU A 122 -30.28 -16.88 -2.15
C GLU A 122 -30.73 -16.83 -0.68
N ASP A 123 -29.83 -17.17 0.26
CA ASP A 123 -30.16 -17.30 1.69
C ASP A 123 -30.16 -15.95 2.45
N SER A 124 -29.46 -14.92 1.96
CA SER A 124 -29.29 -13.65 2.69
C SER A 124 -30.45 -12.67 2.44
N GLN A 125 -31.38 -12.60 3.40
CA GLN A 125 -32.50 -11.64 3.35
C GLN A 125 -32.02 -10.18 3.25
N GLN A 126 -30.97 -9.80 3.97
CA GLN A 126 -30.45 -8.43 3.95
C GLN A 126 -29.94 -8.01 2.56
N LEU A 127 -29.33 -8.93 1.83
CA LEU A 127 -28.83 -8.66 0.48
C LEU A 127 -29.98 -8.56 -0.52
N ARG A 128 -30.99 -9.43 -0.39
CA ARG A 128 -32.20 -9.40 -1.23
C ARG A 128 -33.03 -8.15 -1.01
N ASP A 129 -33.17 -7.69 0.24
CA ASP A 129 -33.82 -6.41 0.56
C ASP A 129 -33.09 -5.23 -0.10
N LEU A 130 -31.76 -5.28 -0.17
CA LEU A 130 -30.95 -4.29 -0.89
C LEU A 130 -31.22 -4.33 -2.39
N TYR A 131 -31.31 -5.53 -3.00
CA TYR A 131 -31.65 -5.66 -4.41
C TYR A 131 -33.03 -5.08 -4.72
N TYR A 132 -34.05 -5.40 -3.92
CA TYR A 132 -35.39 -4.84 -4.08
C TYR A 132 -35.42 -3.31 -3.89
N GLN A 133 -34.64 -2.77 -2.96
CA GLN A 133 -34.55 -1.31 -2.74
C GLN A 133 -34.06 -0.57 -3.99
N TYR A 134 -33.20 -1.19 -4.78
CA TYR A 134 -32.64 -0.61 -6.01
C TYR A 134 -33.31 -1.12 -7.30
N ASN A 135 -34.47 -1.79 -7.21
CA ASN A 135 -35.16 -2.41 -8.36
C ASN A 135 -34.29 -3.38 -9.16
N LEU A 136 -33.36 -4.06 -8.49
CA LEU A 136 -32.55 -5.13 -9.06
C LEU A 136 -33.25 -6.46 -8.84
N ASP A 137 -33.26 -7.32 -9.87
CA ASP A 137 -33.79 -8.67 -9.74
C ASP A 137 -32.77 -9.54 -9.00
N PRO A 138 -33.06 -10.01 -7.78
CA PRO A 138 -32.11 -10.81 -7.00
C PRO A 138 -31.88 -12.21 -7.61
N ASP A 139 -32.78 -12.67 -8.49
CA ASP A 139 -32.73 -14.01 -9.11
C ASP A 139 -32.07 -13.97 -10.50
N ASP A 140 -31.66 -12.79 -10.97
CA ASP A 140 -30.91 -12.63 -12.22
C ASP A 140 -29.43 -13.02 -12.04
N GLU A 141 -29.00 -14.00 -12.84
CA GLU A 141 -27.63 -14.55 -12.83
C GLU A 141 -26.57 -13.46 -13.13
N ILE A 142 -26.91 -12.49 -13.98
CA ILE A 142 -26.02 -11.38 -14.35
C ILE A 142 -25.79 -10.48 -13.14
N THR A 143 -26.85 -10.11 -12.43
CA THR A 143 -26.80 -9.25 -11.24
C THR A 143 -25.96 -9.90 -10.12
N GLN A 144 -26.17 -11.19 -9.85
CA GLN A 144 -25.39 -11.93 -8.84
C GLN A 144 -23.91 -12.03 -9.23
N THR A 145 -23.62 -12.29 -10.52
CA THR A 145 -22.25 -12.38 -11.04
C THR A 145 -21.54 -11.04 -10.90
N ILE A 146 -22.17 -9.93 -11.28
CA ILE A 146 -21.58 -8.59 -11.17
C ILE A 146 -21.28 -8.25 -9.70
N ALA A 147 -22.21 -8.54 -8.78
CA ALA A 147 -22.03 -8.30 -7.36
C ALA A 147 -20.83 -9.09 -6.81
N ALA A 148 -20.73 -10.39 -7.11
CA ALA A 148 -19.62 -11.24 -6.67
C ALA A 148 -18.26 -10.79 -7.23
N TRP A 149 -18.20 -10.45 -8.52
CA TRP A 149 -17.00 -9.94 -9.17
C TRP A 149 -16.58 -8.57 -8.61
N SER A 150 -17.53 -7.70 -8.28
CA SER A 150 -17.22 -6.39 -7.71
C SER A 150 -16.49 -6.51 -6.37
N VAL A 151 -16.91 -7.45 -5.50
CA VAL A 151 -16.25 -7.72 -4.22
C VAL A 151 -14.82 -8.22 -4.44
N LEU A 152 -14.63 -9.12 -5.40
CA LEU A 152 -13.30 -9.62 -5.76
C LEU A 152 -12.38 -8.51 -6.28
N VAL A 153 -12.87 -7.66 -7.18
CA VAL A 153 -12.11 -6.53 -7.74
C VAL A 153 -11.71 -5.55 -6.65
N VAL A 154 -12.61 -5.25 -5.70
CA VAL A 154 -12.31 -4.39 -4.55
C VAL A 154 -11.23 -5.02 -3.68
N LEU A 155 -11.33 -6.31 -3.35
CA LEU A 155 -10.32 -7.02 -2.56
C LEU A 155 -8.95 -7.06 -3.25
N LEU A 156 -8.92 -7.32 -4.56
CA LEU A 156 -7.68 -7.31 -5.35
C LEU A 156 -7.06 -5.90 -5.41
N SER A 157 -7.88 -4.86 -5.50
CA SER A 157 -7.42 -3.47 -5.48
C SER A 157 -6.78 -3.12 -4.13
N ILE A 158 -7.43 -3.50 -3.03
CA ILE A 158 -6.90 -3.33 -1.66
C ILE A 158 -5.58 -4.09 -1.52
N LEU A 159 -5.52 -5.34 -1.99
CA LEU A 159 -4.32 -6.16 -1.94
C LEU A 159 -3.17 -5.54 -2.75
N GLY A 160 -3.45 -5.04 -3.95
CA GLY A 160 -2.48 -4.38 -4.82
C GLY A 160 -1.89 -3.13 -4.18
N ILE A 161 -2.75 -2.23 -3.67
CA ILE A 161 -2.31 -1.01 -2.97
C ILE A 161 -1.51 -1.36 -1.72
N SER A 162 -1.99 -2.33 -0.93
CA SER A 162 -1.35 -2.76 0.30
C SER A 162 0.03 -3.39 0.04
N SER A 163 0.14 -4.26 -0.96
CA SER A 163 1.41 -4.91 -1.33
C SER A 163 2.41 -3.94 -1.93
N PHE A 164 1.95 -3.04 -2.81
CA PHE A 164 2.81 -2.04 -3.43
C PHE A 164 3.32 -1.01 -2.40
N SER A 165 2.44 -0.50 -1.53
CA SER A 165 2.86 0.41 -0.47
C SER A 165 3.83 -0.25 0.52
N TRP A 166 3.61 -1.51 0.88
CA TRP A 166 4.55 -2.27 1.70
C TRP A 166 5.91 -2.40 1.01
N TRP A 167 5.95 -2.75 -0.28
CA TRP A 167 7.18 -2.87 -1.06
C TRP A 167 7.95 -1.54 -1.12
N VAL A 168 7.27 -0.42 -1.40
CA VAL A 168 7.88 0.92 -1.45
C VAL A 168 8.51 1.29 -0.11
N ILE A 169 7.79 1.12 1.00
CA ILE A 169 8.31 1.45 2.34
C ILE A 169 9.43 0.49 2.76
N TYR A 170 9.36 -0.79 2.39
CA TYR A 170 10.42 -1.75 2.62
C TYR A 170 11.72 -1.40 1.87
N GLN A 171 11.63 -1.02 0.60
CA GLN A 171 12.81 -0.56 -0.15
C GLN A 171 13.39 0.73 0.46
N THR A 172 12.53 1.66 0.88
CA THR A 172 12.95 2.88 1.59
C THR A 172 13.71 2.55 2.88
N TYR A 173 13.21 1.60 3.67
CA TYR A 173 13.93 1.10 4.85
C TYR A 173 15.29 0.50 4.50
N ARG A 174 15.40 -0.28 3.41
CA ARG A 174 16.69 -0.84 2.96
C ARG A 174 17.68 0.24 2.57
N ILE A 175 17.22 1.30 1.90
CA ILE A 175 18.04 2.46 1.52
C ILE A 175 18.55 3.19 2.78
N TYR A 176 17.70 3.44 3.77
CA TYR A 176 18.12 4.09 5.01
C TYR A 176 19.08 3.19 5.81
N ALA A 177 18.83 1.88 5.83
CA ALA A 177 19.70 0.93 6.50
C ALA A 177 21.07 0.76 5.82
N SER A 178 21.17 0.91 4.49
CA SER A 178 22.45 0.88 3.78
C SER A 178 23.24 2.18 3.95
N ARG A 179 22.58 3.33 3.97
CA ARG A 179 23.20 4.64 4.29
C ARG A 179 23.82 4.65 5.68
N ASP A 180 23.15 4.11 6.70
CA ASP A 180 23.73 4.05 8.06
C ASP A 180 24.96 3.11 8.18
N ARG A 181 25.12 2.15 7.27
CA ARG A 181 26.29 1.23 7.28
C ARG A 181 27.50 1.80 6.56
N ILE A 182 27.27 2.75 5.67
CA ILE A 182 28.26 3.35 4.82
C ILE A 182 28.23 4.83 5.20
N ASP A 183 29.10 5.25 6.12
CA ASP A 183 29.27 6.65 6.57
C ASP A 183 29.76 7.59 5.42
N ARG A 184 29.27 7.39 4.19
CA ARG A 184 29.55 8.16 2.99
C ARG A 184 28.40 9.14 2.77
N THR A 185 28.56 10.30 3.36
CA THR A 185 28.10 11.57 2.78
C THR A 185 28.57 11.62 1.33
N GLY A 186 27.72 11.35 0.35
CA GLY A 186 28.11 11.57 -1.05
C GLY A 186 27.27 10.87 -2.13
N TYR A 187 26.65 9.72 -1.87
CA TYR A 187 26.10 8.92 -2.99
C TYR A 187 24.83 9.48 -3.67
N CYS A 188 24.23 10.56 -3.16
CA CYS A 188 23.19 11.33 -3.86
C CYS A 188 23.19 12.82 -3.47
N GLN A 189 24.33 13.40 -3.06
CA GLN A 189 24.38 14.80 -2.57
C GLN A 189 24.28 15.85 -3.70
N GLY A 190 24.19 15.41 -4.95
CA GLY A 190 24.11 16.28 -6.13
C GLY A 190 22.69 16.62 -6.61
N VAL A 191 21.64 16.03 -6.01
CA VAL A 191 20.26 16.47 -6.29
C VAL A 191 19.88 17.45 -5.19
N PRO A 192 19.54 18.71 -5.51
CA PRO A 192 19.26 19.72 -4.50
C PRO A 192 18.03 19.31 -3.70
N THR A 193 18.26 18.73 -2.52
CA THR A 193 17.31 18.77 -1.44
C THR A 193 17.18 20.23 -1.05
N THR A 194 15.95 20.73 -1.04
CA THR A 194 15.51 22.10 -0.76
C THR A 194 15.89 22.58 0.65
N GLU A 195 17.19 22.72 0.94
CA GLU A 195 17.71 23.31 2.20
C GLU A 195 18.23 24.74 2.02
N HIS A 196 18.12 25.32 0.83
CA HIS A 196 18.35 26.75 0.62
C HIS A 196 17.25 27.37 -0.24
N LEU A 197 16.16 27.75 0.42
CA LEU A 197 15.25 28.82 0.02
C LEU A 197 14.65 29.44 1.29
#